data_AF-A0A101DEY6-F1
#
_entry.id   AF-A0A101DEY6-F1
#
_cell.length_a   1.000
_cell.length_b   1.000
_cell.length_c   1.000
_cell.angle_alpha   90.00
_cell.angle_beta   90.00
_cell.angle_gamma   90.00
#
_symmetry.space_group_name_H-M   'P 1'
#
loop_
_entity.id
_entity.type
_entity.pdbx_description
1 polymer ?
#
loop_
_entity_poly.entity_id
_entity_poly.type
_entity_poly.pdbx_seq_one_letter_code
_entity_poly.pdbx_strand_id
1 'polypeptide(L)'
;MIRLAYALIAAGLVDSAYLLYISTQPDCPIGTCAPISVFSLPHYLPALLGLLWFAFSALVFKIKLNRKIVILWRFSGVAGAAFLGTYAILNSYYCPFCFAAYGIGIGLVAISEKIHG
;
A
#
# COMPACT_ATOMS: atom_id res chain seq x y z
N MET A 1 13.72 -9.68 -12.14
CA MET A 1 12.37 -9.30 -11.66
C MET A 1 12.23 -9.44 -10.15
N ILE A 2 12.65 -10.55 -9.54
CA ILE A 2 12.57 -10.74 -8.07
C ILE A 2 13.35 -9.68 -7.28
N ARG A 3 14.57 -9.31 -7.71
CA ARG A 3 15.33 -8.21 -7.06
C ARG A 3 14.59 -6.87 -7.08
N LEU A 4 13.91 -6.56 -8.18
CA LEU A 4 13.08 -5.36 -8.31
C LEU A 4 11.86 -5.43 -7.40
N ALA A 5 11.20 -6.59 -7.30
CA ALA A 5 10.12 -6.80 -6.34
C ALA A 5 10.59 -6.53 -4.90
N TYR A 6 11.75 -7.05 -4.49
CA TYR A 6 12.26 -6.77 -3.14
C TYR A 6 12.58 -5.28 -2.91
N ALA A 7 13.10 -4.56 -3.91
CA ALA A 7 13.31 -3.12 -3.81
C ALA A 7 11.97 -2.36 -3.66
N LEU A 8 10.95 -2.75 -4.42
CA LEU A 8 9.60 -2.16 -4.31
C LEU A 8 8.94 -2.49 -2.97
N ILE A 9 9.11 -3.71 -2.46
CA ILE A 9 8.61 -4.11 -1.13
C ILE A 9 9.28 -3.25 -0.05
N ALA A 10 10.60 -3.08 -0.11
CA ALA A 10 11.32 -2.25 0.84
C ALA A 10 10.84 -0.79 0.78
N ALA A 11 10.67 -0.23 -0.42
CA ALA A 11 10.14 1.12 -0.61
C ALA A 11 8.72 1.26 -0.03
N GLY A 12 7.82 0.32 -0.33
CA GLY A 12 6.46 0.33 0.20
C GLY A 12 6.37 0.14 1.71
N LEU A 13 7.27 -0.66 2.31
CA LEU A 13 7.39 -0.82 3.75
C LEU A 13 7.84 0.48 4.43
N VAL A 14 8.88 1.12 3.91
CA VAL A 14 9.38 2.39 4.45
C VAL A 14 8.32 3.48 4.32
N ASP A 15 7.68 3.57 3.17
CA ASP A 15 6.61 4.54 2.92
C ASP A 15 5.41 4.35 3.86
N SER A 16 4.92 3.11 3.99
CA SER A 16 3.79 2.80 4.87
C SER A 16 4.15 2.97 6.36
N ALA A 17 5.39 2.65 6.75
CA ALA A 17 5.87 2.86 8.12
C ALA A 17 6.00 4.35 8.44
N TYR A 18 6.45 5.16 7.49
CA TYR A 18 6.51 6.61 7.60
C TYR A 18 5.11 7.22 7.72
N LEU A 19 4.17 6.79 6.89
CA LEU A 19 2.76 7.19 6.99
C LEU A 19 2.13 6.80 8.33
N LEU A 20 2.44 5.61 8.84
CA LEU A 20 1.96 5.15 10.13
C LEU A 20 2.54 6.00 11.26
N TYR A 21 3.84 6.30 11.23
CA TYR A 21 4.49 7.19 12.20
C TYR A 21 3.86 8.59 12.18
N ILE A 22 3.70 9.19 11.01
CA ILE A 22 3.08 10.52 10.87
C ILE A 22 1.63 10.52 11.34
N SER A 23 0.88 9.44 11.14
CA SER A 23 -0.51 9.36 11.60
C SER A 23 -0.66 9.45 13.13
N THR A 24 0.45 9.30 13.87
CA THR A 24 0.51 9.50 15.32
C THR A 24 1.02 10.89 15.73
N GLN A 25 1.47 11.70 14.78
CA GLN A 25 1.95 13.06 15.04
C GLN A 25 0.82 14.08 14.89
N PRO A 26 0.77 15.13 15.74
CA PRO A 26 -0.26 16.16 15.66
C PRO A 26 -0.11 17.06 14.43
N ASP A 27 1.13 17.27 13.96
CA ASP A 27 1.45 18.12 12.82
C ASP A 27 2.10 17.32 11.70
N CYS A 28 1.51 17.42 10.52
CA CYS A 28 2.01 16.79 9.33
C CYS A 28 3.04 17.73 8.66
N PRO A 29 4.34 17.38 8.59
CA PRO A 29 5.40 18.33 8.25
C PRO A 29 5.31 18.92 6.84
N ILE A 30 4.45 18.35 5.99
CA ILE A 30 4.32 18.68 4.57
C ILE A 30 2.98 19.37 4.29
N GLY A 31 2.09 19.51 5.30
CA GLY A 31 0.79 20.19 5.20
C GLY A 31 -0.24 19.54 4.26
N THR A 32 0.17 18.59 3.42
CA THR A 32 -0.67 17.94 2.40
C THR A 32 -1.18 16.56 2.81
N CYS A 33 -0.55 15.93 3.78
CA CYS A 33 -0.99 14.65 4.33
C CYS A 33 -2.01 14.90 5.46
N ALA A 34 -3.14 15.52 5.10
CA ALA A 34 -4.26 15.64 6.04
C ALA A 34 -4.73 14.23 6.43
N PRO A 35 -5.10 14.00 7.70
CA PRO A 35 -5.42 12.66 8.16
C PRO A 35 -6.70 12.20 7.44
N ILE A 36 -6.59 11.17 6.58
CA ILE A 36 -7.72 10.66 5.82
C ILE A 36 -8.71 10.03 6.80
N SER A 37 -9.79 10.72 7.14
CA SER A 37 -10.91 10.13 7.88
C SER A 37 -11.84 9.41 6.90
N VAL A 38 -11.36 8.28 6.35
CA VAL A 38 -12.26 7.43 5.55
C VAL A 38 -13.29 6.85 6.51
N PHE A 39 -14.56 7.20 6.36
CA PHE A 39 -15.69 6.48 6.99
C PHE A 39 -15.55 6.24 8.52
N SER A 40 -15.26 7.28 9.30
CA SER A 40 -15.14 7.18 10.77
C SER A 40 -14.06 6.19 11.26
N LEU A 41 -13.23 5.66 10.35
CA LEU A 41 -12.16 4.73 10.67
C LEU A 41 -10.96 5.51 11.22
N PRO A 42 -10.15 4.87 12.08
CA PRO A 42 -8.94 5.49 12.61
C PRO A 42 -7.98 5.88 11.48
N HIS A 43 -7.40 7.06 11.56
CA HIS A 43 -6.51 7.61 10.52
C HIS A 43 -5.26 6.74 10.24
N TYR A 44 -4.82 5.96 11.22
CA TYR A 44 -3.68 5.04 11.08
C TYR A 44 -4.02 3.75 10.33
N LEU A 45 -5.31 3.42 10.20
CA LEU A 45 -5.76 2.11 9.70
C LEU A 45 -5.34 1.85 8.25
N PRO A 46 -5.48 2.80 7.30
CA PRO A 46 -5.03 2.57 5.91
C PRO A 46 -3.52 2.35 5.81
N ALA A 47 -2.72 3.10 6.58
CA ALA A 47 -1.26 2.96 6.61
C ALA A 47 -0.86 1.60 7.22
N LEU A 48 -1.55 1.15 8.27
CA LEU A 48 -1.32 -0.15 8.88
C LEU A 48 -1.64 -1.30 7.92
N LEU A 49 -2.77 -1.22 7.21
CA LEU A 49 -3.15 -2.23 6.21
C LEU A 49 -2.15 -2.26 5.05
N GLY A 50 -1.69 -1.10 4.58
CA GLY A 50 -0.63 -0.99 3.58
C GLY A 50 0.67 -1.65 4.04
N LEU A 51 1.11 -1.36 5.27
CA LEU A 51 2.31 -1.94 5.86
C LEU A 51 2.21 -3.47 5.96
N LEU A 52 1.08 -3.99 6.44
CA LEU A 52 0.84 -5.44 6.50
C LEU A 52 0.81 -6.07 5.10
N TRP A 53 0.23 -5.38 4.11
CA TRP A 53 0.17 -5.86 2.74
C TRP A 53 1.55 -5.93 2.08
N PHE A 54 2.38 -4.90 2.25
CA PHE A 54 3.77 -4.90 1.78
C PHE A 54 4.63 -5.93 2.54
N ALA A 55 4.43 -6.10 3.85
CA ALA A 55 5.10 -7.14 4.61
C ALA A 55 4.73 -8.55 4.10
N PHE A 56 3.44 -8.78 3.85
CA PHE A 56 2.96 -10.04 3.28
C PHE A 56 3.49 -10.29 1.87
N SER A 57 3.74 -9.22 1.09
CA SER A 57 4.36 -9.33 -0.23
C SER A 57 5.73 -10.03 -0.16
N ALA A 58 6.51 -9.80 0.90
CA ALA A 58 7.78 -10.50 1.10
C ALA A 58 7.59 -12.03 1.17
N LEU A 59 6.51 -12.52 1.78
CA LEU A 59 6.17 -13.94 1.82
C LEU A 59 5.75 -14.44 0.45
N VAL A 60 4.91 -13.68 -0.28
CA VAL A 60 4.47 -14.02 -1.63
C VAL A 60 5.64 -14.29 -2.59
N PHE A 61 6.72 -13.50 -2.50
CA PHE A 61 7.88 -13.68 -3.37
C PHE A 61 8.96 -14.61 -2.79
N LYS A 62 8.93 -14.95 -1.50
CA LYS A 62 9.93 -15.80 -0.85
C LYS A 62 9.54 -17.29 -0.84
N ILE A 63 8.26 -17.60 -0.64
CA ILE A 63 7.76 -18.96 -0.52
C ILE A 63 6.71 -19.26 -1.59
N LYS A 64 6.63 -20.52 -2.04
CA LYS A 64 5.57 -20.98 -2.94
C LYS A 64 4.24 -21.06 -2.19
N LEU A 65 3.47 -19.97 -2.21
CA LEU A 65 2.11 -19.94 -1.67
C LEU A 65 1.11 -20.58 -2.62
N ASN A 66 -0.02 -21.01 -2.07
CA ASN A 66 -1.15 -21.49 -2.87
C ASN A 66 -1.67 -20.36 -3.78
N ARG A 67 -1.94 -20.68 -5.05
CA ARG A 67 -2.43 -19.74 -6.08
C ARG A 67 -3.63 -18.90 -5.60
N LYS A 68 -4.55 -19.50 -4.84
CA LYS A 68 -5.73 -18.79 -4.29
C LYS A 68 -5.32 -17.64 -3.36
N ILE A 69 -4.29 -17.83 -2.53
CA ILE A 69 -3.80 -16.83 -1.59
C ILE A 69 -3.14 -15.67 -2.36
N VAL A 70 -2.35 -16.00 -3.38
CA VAL A 70 -1.70 -14.99 -4.23
C VAL A 70 -2.75 -14.15 -4.95
N ILE A 71 -3.78 -14.76 -5.51
CA ILE A 71 -4.90 -14.04 -6.16
C ILE A 71 -5.60 -13.12 -5.16
N LEU A 72 -5.89 -13.60 -3.94
CA LEU A 72 -6.54 -12.79 -2.91
C LEU A 72 -5.67 -11.59 -2.50
N TRP A 73 -4.36 -11.79 -2.36
CA TRP A 73 -3.40 -10.72 -2.08
C TRP A 73 -3.32 -9.68 -3.21
N ARG A 74 -3.31 -10.12 -4.47
CA ARG A 74 -3.36 -9.20 -5.63
C ARG A 74 -4.66 -8.39 -5.65
N PHE A 75 -5.78 -9.08 -5.48
CA PHE A 75 -7.10 -8.46 -5.47
C PHE A 75 -7.22 -7.43 -4.33
N SER A 76 -6.78 -7.76 -3.12
CA SER A 76 -6.85 -6.83 -1.99
C SER A 76 -5.99 -5.59 -2.20
N GLY A 77 -4.82 -5.72 -2.84
CA GLY A 77 -3.96 -4.59 -3.19
C GLY A 77 -4.61 -3.66 -4.21
N VAL A 78 -5.14 -4.22 -5.30
CA VAL A 78 -5.80 -3.44 -6.36
C VAL A 78 -7.09 -2.80 -5.85
N ALA A 79 -7.93 -3.55 -5.13
CA ALA A 79 -9.18 -3.05 -4.56
C ALA A 79 -8.92 -1.94 -3.54
N GLY A 80 -7.92 -2.10 -2.67
CA GLY A 80 -7.50 -1.08 -1.70
C GLY A 80 -7.03 0.20 -2.37
N ALA A 81 -6.14 0.10 -3.37
CA ALA A 81 -5.65 1.25 -4.12
C ALA A 81 -6.77 1.96 -4.90
N ALA A 82 -7.68 1.22 -5.54
CA ALA A 82 -8.81 1.78 -6.27
C ALA A 82 -9.79 2.50 -5.32
N PHE A 83 -10.12 1.89 -4.18
CA PHE A 83 -11.02 2.48 -3.20
C PHE A 83 -10.44 3.77 -2.60
N LEU A 84 -9.20 3.72 -2.11
CA LEU A 84 -8.55 4.90 -1.50
C LEU A 84 -8.22 5.97 -2.54
N GLY A 85 -7.86 5.59 -3.76
CA GLY A 85 -7.65 6.53 -4.87
C GLY A 85 -8.94 7.23 -5.26
N THR A 86 -10.05 6.50 -5.37
CA THR A 86 -11.38 7.10 -5.64
C THR A 86 -11.80 8.04 -4.52
N TYR A 87 -11.60 7.63 -3.27
CA TYR A 87 -11.88 8.47 -2.11
C TYR A 87 -11.06 9.77 -2.12
N ALA A 88 -9.77 9.69 -2.47
CA ALA A 88 -8.89 10.84 -2.57
C ALA A 88 -9.39 11.84 -3.64
N ILE A 89 -9.80 11.35 -4.81
CA ILE A 89 -10.35 12.18 -5.89
C ILE A 89 -11.65 12.86 -5.45
N LEU A 90 -12.60 12.10 -4.87
CA LEU A 90 -13.90 12.63 -4.47
C LEU A 90 -13.80 13.74 -3.40
N ASN A 91 -12.80 13.63 -2.51
CA ASN A 91 -12.61 14.59 -1.42
C ASN A 91 -11.55 15.65 -1.74
N SER A 92 -11.08 15.74 -3.00
CA SER A 92 -9.98 16.64 -3.41
C SER A 92 -8.75 16.54 -2.50
N TYR A 93 -8.47 15.33 -2.02
CA TYR A 93 -7.38 15.03 -1.11
C TYR A 93 -6.16 14.54 -1.90
N TYR A 94 -5.00 15.13 -1.62
CA TYR A 94 -3.76 14.76 -2.30
C TYR A 94 -2.64 14.44 -1.30
N CYS A 95 -2.21 13.17 -1.30
CA CYS A 95 -1.05 12.72 -0.54
C CYS A 95 -0.05 12.01 -1.45
N PRO A 96 1.13 12.60 -1.70
CA PRO A 96 2.11 12.02 -2.62
C PRO A 96 2.60 10.64 -2.16
N PHE A 97 2.77 10.42 -0.85
CA PHE A 97 3.16 9.13 -0.29
C PHE A 97 2.09 8.06 -0.52
N CYS A 98 0.81 8.38 -0.30
CA CYS A 98 -0.28 7.45 -0.59
C CYS A 98 -0.33 7.06 -2.08
N PHE A 99 -0.18 8.03 -2.99
CA PHE A 99 -0.13 7.74 -4.43
C PHE A 99 1.12 6.94 -4.82
N ALA A 100 2.26 7.19 -4.18
CA ALA A 100 3.46 6.38 -4.35
C ALA A 100 3.21 4.92 -3.89
N ALA A 101 2.60 4.71 -2.73
CA ALA A 101 2.21 3.39 -2.25
C ALA A 101 1.28 2.66 -3.25
N TYR A 102 0.30 3.35 -3.84
CA TYR A 102 -0.57 2.76 -4.85
C TYR A 102 0.21 2.33 -6.09
N GLY A 103 1.09 3.19 -6.60
CA GLY A 103 1.93 2.88 -7.76
C GLY A 103 2.87 1.69 -7.49
N ILE A 104 3.54 1.68 -6.34
CA ILE A 104 4.43 0.59 -5.90
C ILE A 104 3.63 -0.71 -5.77
N GLY A 105 2.45 -0.67 -5.15
CA GLY A 105 1.57 -1.82 -4.96
C GLY A 105 1.09 -2.42 -6.29
N ILE A 106 0.61 -1.58 -7.22
CA ILE A 106 0.20 -2.01 -8.56
C ILE A 106 1.39 -2.62 -9.32
N GLY A 107 2.57 -2.00 -9.22
CA GLY A 107 3.81 -2.52 -9.79
C GLY A 107 4.16 -3.92 -9.25
N LEU A 108 4.03 -4.13 -7.94
CA LEU A 108 4.24 -5.45 -7.32
C LEU A 108 3.23 -6.49 -7.81
N VAL A 109 1.96 -6.11 -7.95
CA VAL A 109 0.93 -7.01 -8.51
C VAL A 109 1.29 -7.40 -9.94
N ALA A 110 1.68 -6.45 -10.80
CA ALA A 110 2.08 -6.74 -12.17
C ALA A 110 3.31 -7.67 -12.26
N ILE A 111 4.32 -7.45 -11.41
CA ILE A 111 5.49 -8.35 -11.32
C ILE A 111 5.05 -9.74 -10.84
N SER A 112 4.14 -9.81 -9.87
CA SER A 112 3.66 -11.08 -9.35
C SER A 112 2.90 -11.89 -10.41
N GLU A 113 2.08 -11.25 -11.27
CA GLU A 113 1.39 -11.91 -12.39
C GLU A 113 2.40 -12.51 -13.36
N LYS A 114 3.48 -11.79 -13.68
CA LYS A 114 4.51 -12.30 -14.58
C LYS A 114 5.33 -13.48 -14.03
N ILE A 115 5.37 -13.67 -12.70
CA ILE A 115 6.15 -14.73 -12.05
C ILE A 115 5.29 -15.93 -11.65
N HIS A 116 4.05 -15.70 -11.21
CA HIS A 116 3.16 -16.71 -10.63
C HIS A 116 1.84 -16.90 -11.39
N GLY A 117 1.57 -16.10 -12.43
CA GLY A 117 0.43 -16.25 -13.34
C GLY A 117 0.75 -17.25 -14.45
#